data_AF-A0A416U1Y1-F1
#
_entry.id   AF-A0A416U1Y1-F1
#
_cell.length_a   1.000
_cell.length_b   1.000
_cell.length_c   1.000
_cell.angle_alpha   90.00
_cell.angle_beta   90.00
_cell.angle_gamma   90.00
#
_symmetry.space_group_name_H-M   'P 1'
#
loop_
_entity.id
_entity.type
_entity.pdbx_description
1 polymer ?
#
loop_
_entity_poly.entity_id
_entity_poly.type
_entity_poly.pdbx_seq_one_letter_code
_entity_poly.pdbx_strand_id
1 'polypeptide(L)'
;MKYKGTYRLMANLDHDTNDFPRDDKGNLDTDDIYIKCQYGNQIYYYGRNDLVAYIPSIGRGHNILRTIALDKLQIEDKIPYEELYPQLLSEGTVKHIMENDEEIEFHFHPKDLSYIATLLKAFTYGADISPFSTRNLPKQKYEIPESDLEQYKQVVKDVPKDKFLIISRATSNYIFEHMQKMKQYKPEPIKKLMRKKMLKGKEFIHSEKQWDDFLKYLSKEVSVCLT
;
A
#
# COMPACT_ATOMS: atom_id res chain seq x y z
N MET A 1 8.19 -0.60 -18.02
CA MET A 1 8.58 0.24 -16.86
C MET A 1 10.04 -0.03 -16.52
N LYS A 2 10.95 0.93 -16.75
CA LYS A 2 12.40 0.78 -16.52
C LYS A 2 12.81 0.58 -15.05
N TYR A 3 11.87 0.69 -14.11
CA TYR A 3 12.10 0.70 -12.65
C TYR A 3 11.51 -0.53 -11.92
N LYS A 4 10.82 -1.42 -12.64
CA LYS A 4 10.28 -2.67 -12.06
C LYS A 4 11.44 -3.58 -11.65
N GLY A 5 11.39 -4.14 -10.44
CA GLY A 5 12.47 -4.98 -9.88
C GLY A 5 13.59 -4.19 -9.20
N THR A 6 13.62 -2.86 -9.34
CA THR A 6 14.57 -1.99 -8.61
C THR A 6 13.91 -1.31 -7.43
N TYR A 7 12.72 -0.73 -7.65
CA TYR A 7 11.99 0.00 -6.62
C TYR A 7 10.63 -0.66 -6.35
N ARG A 8 10.11 -0.44 -5.15
CA ARG A 8 8.78 -0.87 -4.73
C ARG A 8 7.72 -0.04 -5.45
N LEU A 9 6.91 -0.71 -6.25
CA LEU A 9 5.79 -0.10 -6.95
C LEU A 9 4.49 -0.27 -6.17
N MET A 10 3.65 0.75 -6.23
CA MET A 10 2.32 0.79 -5.62
C MET A 10 1.35 1.35 -6.66
N ALA A 11 0.11 0.88 -6.63
CA ALA A 11 -0.99 1.53 -7.34
C ALA A 11 -1.73 2.46 -6.37
N ASN A 12 -2.35 3.51 -6.91
CA ASN A 12 -3.33 4.28 -6.17
C ASN A 12 -4.53 3.40 -5.78
N LEU A 13 -5.23 3.84 -4.74
CA LEU A 13 -6.37 3.12 -4.18
C LEU A 13 -7.60 3.98 -4.27
N ASP A 14 -8.73 3.33 -4.51
CA ASP A 14 -10.03 3.92 -4.27
C ASP A 14 -10.24 4.01 -2.75
N HIS A 15 -10.38 5.24 -2.24
CA HIS A 15 -10.52 5.52 -0.82
C HIS A 15 -11.88 5.09 -0.23
N ASP A 16 -12.92 4.94 -1.05
CA ASP A 16 -14.24 4.48 -0.60
C ASP A 16 -14.26 2.96 -0.41
N THR A 17 -13.53 2.24 -1.26
CA THR A 17 -13.51 0.77 -1.27
C THR A 17 -12.26 0.16 -0.63
N ASN A 18 -11.20 0.94 -0.44
CA ASN A 18 -9.87 0.50 -0.02
C ASN A 18 -9.33 -0.63 -0.92
N ASP A 19 -9.63 -0.54 -2.22
CA ASP A 19 -9.24 -1.50 -3.26
C ASP A 19 -8.57 -0.79 -4.44
N PHE A 20 -8.01 -1.57 -5.36
CA PHE A 20 -7.46 -1.03 -6.60
C PHE A 20 -8.59 -0.54 -7.52
N PRO A 21 -8.45 0.66 -8.12
CA PRO A 21 -9.41 1.20 -9.07
C PRO A 21 -9.58 0.28 -10.28
N ARG A 22 -10.76 0.36 -10.89
CA ARG A 22 -11.12 -0.43 -12.07
C ARG A 22 -11.66 0.45 -13.18
N ASP A 23 -11.35 0.08 -14.41
CA ASP A 23 -11.94 0.70 -15.60
C ASP A 23 -13.43 0.35 -15.75
N ASP A 24 -14.11 0.99 -16.71
CA ASP A 24 -15.53 0.74 -17.03
C ASP A 24 -15.81 -0.71 -17.45
N LYS A 25 -14.76 -1.48 -17.78
CA LYS A 25 -14.84 -2.89 -18.16
C LYS A 25 -14.54 -3.83 -16.98
N GLY A 26 -14.25 -3.29 -15.79
CA GLY A 26 -13.95 -4.03 -14.57
C GLY A 26 -12.51 -4.53 -14.45
N ASN A 27 -11.60 -4.16 -15.36
CA ASN A 27 -10.18 -4.48 -15.27
C ASN A 27 -9.48 -3.54 -14.31
N LEU A 28 -8.31 -3.94 -13.80
CA LEU A 28 -7.48 -3.05 -12.98
C LEU A 28 -7.02 -1.86 -13.82
N ASP A 29 -7.19 -0.66 -13.27
CA ASP A 29 -6.60 0.54 -13.85
C ASP A 29 -5.08 0.50 -13.61
N THR A 30 -4.31 0.54 -14.70
CA THR A 30 -2.86 0.39 -14.66
C THR A 30 -2.09 1.69 -14.78
N ASP A 31 -2.78 2.81 -14.95
CA ASP A 31 -2.15 4.08 -15.30
C ASP A 31 -1.57 4.78 -14.05
N ASP A 32 -2.16 4.55 -12.89
CA ASP A 32 -1.80 5.18 -11.62
C ASP A 32 -0.83 4.36 -10.77
N ILE A 33 0.37 4.08 -11.30
CA ILE A 33 1.44 3.38 -10.57
C ILE A 33 2.60 4.33 -10.24
N TYR A 34 3.03 4.29 -8.98
CA TYR A 34 4.13 5.09 -8.48
C TYR A 34 5.19 4.26 -7.74
N ILE A 35 6.40 4.80 -7.65
CA ILE A 35 7.47 4.32 -6.79
C ILE A 35 7.21 4.84 -5.38
N LYS A 36 7.07 3.90 -4.44
CA LYS A 36 6.88 4.22 -3.03
C LYS A 36 8.16 4.76 -2.41
N CYS A 37 8.07 5.93 -1.80
CA CYS A 37 9.18 6.54 -1.08
C CYS A 37 8.81 6.79 0.39
N GLN A 38 9.78 7.23 1.21
CA GLN A 38 9.55 7.46 2.63
C GLN A 38 8.61 8.66 2.85
N TYR A 39 7.95 8.70 4.01
CA TYR A 39 7.12 9.83 4.47
C TYR A 39 5.93 10.18 3.54
N GLY A 40 5.46 9.22 2.75
CA GLY A 40 4.38 9.43 1.80
C GLY A 40 4.81 10.01 0.46
N ASN A 41 6.11 10.27 0.27
CA ASN A 41 6.65 10.76 -1.00
C ASN A 41 6.43 9.72 -2.12
N GLN A 42 6.30 10.18 -3.36
CA GLN A 42 6.08 9.32 -4.51
C GLN A 42 6.89 9.79 -5.72
N ILE A 43 7.21 8.84 -6.61
CA ILE A 43 7.72 9.16 -7.96
C ILE A 43 6.85 8.44 -8.98
N TYR A 44 6.21 9.16 -9.88
CA TYR A 44 5.36 8.58 -10.93
C TYR A 44 5.65 9.18 -12.30
N TYR A 45 5.12 8.51 -13.32
CA TYR A 45 5.24 8.94 -14.71
C TYR A 45 4.13 9.92 -15.05
N TYR A 46 4.49 11.08 -15.62
CA TYR A 46 3.53 12.10 -16.02
C TYR A 46 3.24 12.06 -17.52
N GLY A 47 4.24 11.72 -18.35
CA GLY A 47 4.13 11.74 -19.80
C GLY A 47 5.40 12.25 -20.47
N ARG A 48 5.55 12.02 -21.79
CA ARG A 48 6.62 12.62 -22.63
C ARG A 48 8.05 12.50 -22.07
N ASN A 49 8.37 11.36 -21.44
CA ASN A 49 9.65 11.15 -20.74
C ASN A 49 9.90 12.11 -19.58
N ASP A 50 8.87 12.48 -18.83
CA ASP A 50 8.98 13.19 -17.55
C ASP A 50 8.44 12.35 -16.40
N LEU A 51 9.15 12.43 -15.27
CA LEU A 51 8.73 11.91 -13.98
C LEU A 51 8.38 13.07 -13.07
N VAL A 52 7.50 12.82 -12.11
CA VAL A 52 7.12 13.77 -11.06
C VAL A 52 7.56 13.21 -9.73
N ALA A 53 8.16 14.07 -8.91
CA ALA A 53 8.39 13.82 -7.49
C ALA A 53 7.29 14.53 -6.71
N TYR A 54 6.45 13.75 -6.04
CA TYR A 54 5.38 14.24 -5.17
C TYR A 54 5.82 14.17 -3.71
N ILE A 55 5.73 15.30 -3.01
CA ILE A 55 6.13 15.43 -1.62
C ILE A 55 4.96 16.05 -0.82
N PRO A 56 4.24 15.27 0.00
CA PRO A 56 3.12 15.75 0.81
C PRO A 56 3.62 16.47 2.08
N SER A 57 4.45 17.49 1.88
CA SER A 57 4.96 18.39 2.93
C SER A 57 5.81 19.51 2.32
N ILE A 58 5.36 20.76 2.51
CA ILE A 58 6.10 21.97 2.10
C ILE A 58 7.54 21.98 2.62
N GLY A 59 7.72 21.91 3.94
CA GLY A 59 9.04 21.98 4.55
C GLY A 59 9.99 20.87 4.06
N ARG A 60 9.47 19.66 3.79
CA ARG A 60 10.28 18.58 3.22
C ARG A 60 10.63 18.84 1.76
N GLY A 61 9.66 19.27 0.96
CA GLY A 61 9.87 19.59 -0.45
C GLY A 61 10.92 20.68 -0.61
N HIS A 62 10.82 21.75 0.18
CA HIS A 62 11.83 22.81 0.24
C HIS A 62 13.22 22.30 0.62
N ASN A 63 13.33 21.44 1.63
CA ASN A 63 14.62 20.87 2.02
C ASN A 63 15.23 20.01 0.89
N ILE A 64 14.41 19.27 0.15
CA ILE A 64 14.86 18.50 -1.02
C ILE A 64 15.34 19.45 -2.12
N LEU A 65 14.56 20.48 -2.47
CA LEU A 65 14.95 21.45 -3.50
C LEU A 65 16.24 22.21 -3.12
N ARG A 66 16.42 22.55 -1.84
CA ARG A 66 17.67 23.13 -1.33
C ARG A 66 18.84 22.15 -1.45
N THR A 67 18.62 20.87 -1.20
CA THR A 67 19.66 19.85 -1.39
C THR A 67 20.06 19.76 -2.86
N ILE A 68 19.08 19.83 -3.79
CA ILE A 68 19.38 19.89 -5.23
C ILE A 68 20.17 21.15 -5.58
N ALA A 69 19.80 22.31 -5.04
CA ALA A 69 20.51 23.55 -5.29
C ALA A 69 21.96 23.52 -4.76
N LEU A 70 22.17 22.94 -3.57
CA LEU A 70 23.51 22.72 -3.05
C LEU A 70 24.32 21.80 -3.99
N ASP A 71 23.78 20.63 -4.31
CA ASP A 71 24.50 19.60 -5.07
C ASP A 71 24.76 19.99 -6.54
N LYS A 72 23.87 20.78 -7.16
CA LYS A 72 23.90 21.11 -8.59
C LYS A 72 24.38 22.52 -8.90
N LEU A 73 24.10 23.47 -8.01
CA LEU A 73 24.39 24.89 -8.20
C LEU A 73 25.38 25.44 -7.17
N GLN A 74 25.77 24.65 -6.15
CA GLN A 74 26.67 25.06 -5.05
C GLN A 74 26.13 26.25 -4.25
N ILE A 75 24.79 26.36 -4.15
CA ILE A 75 24.13 27.39 -3.34
C ILE A 75 24.02 26.87 -1.90
N GLU A 76 24.94 27.30 -1.04
CA GLU A 76 24.94 26.97 0.39
C GLU A 76 23.97 27.85 1.19
N ASP A 77 23.83 29.11 0.77
CA ASP A 77 23.04 30.10 1.49
C ASP A 77 21.54 29.86 1.39
N LYS A 78 20.83 30.21 2.47
CA LYS A 78 19.37 30.15 2.48
C LYS A 78 18.77 31.36 1.78
N ILE A 79 18.63 31.28 0.46
CA ILE A 79 17.94 32.30 -0.33
C ILE A 79 16.41 32.12 -0.33
N PRO A 80 15.62 33.17 -0.65
CA PRO A 80 14.16 33.07 -0.87
C PRO A 80 13.81 32.12 -2.02
N TYR A 81 12.62 31.51 -1.97
CA TYR A 81 12.20 30.51 -2.97
C TYR A 81 11.88 31.13 -4.33
N GLU A 82 11.43 32.38 -4.33
CA GLU A 82 11.21 33.22 -5.50
C GLU A 82 12.51 33.39 -6.31
N GLU A 83 13.66 33.38 -5.64
CA GLU A 83 14.99 33.45 -6.24
C GLU A 83 15.57 32.06 -6.54
N LEU A 84 15.27 31.06 -5.72
CA LEU A 84 15.77 29.69 -5.85
C LEU A 84 15.14 28.95 -7.04
N TYR A 85 13.84 29.08 -7.24
CA TYR A 85 13.09 28.29 -8.22
C TYR A 85 13.55 28.57 -9.66
N PRO A 86 13.71 29.82 -10.11
CA PRO A 86 14.23 30.09 -11.45
C PRO A 86 15.63 29.50 -11.70
N GLN A 87 16.48 29.46 -10.67
CA GLN A 87 17.84 28.91 -10.78
C GLN A 87 17.82 27.38 -10.93
N LEU A 88 16.99 26.69 -10.14
CA LEU A 88 16.77 25.24 -10.28
C LEU A 88 16.21 24.88 -11.66
N LEU A 89 15.26 25.68 -12.17
CA LEU A 89 14.67 25.49 -13.49
C LEU A 89 15.71 25.71 -14.62
N SER A 90 16.60 26.69 -14.46
CA SER A 90 17.68 26.98 -15.40
C SER A 90 18.73 25.86 -15.43
N GLU A 91 19.03 25.24 -14.29
CA GLU A 91 19.96 24.10 -14.20
C GLU A 91 19.42 22.85 -14.91
N GLY A 92 18.12 22.59 -14.80
CA GLY A 92 17.40 21.62 -15.62
C GLY A 92 17.25 20.21 -15.02
N THR A 93 17.79 19.92 -13.83
CA THR A 93 17.40 18.73 -13.04
C THR A 93 15.93 18.84 -12.63
N VAL A 94 15.51 20.03 -12.19
CA VAL A 94 14.11 20.37 -11.93
C VAL A 94 13.57 21.13 -13.15
N LYS A 95 12.46 20.67 -13.72
CA LYS A 95 11.88 21.24 -14.95
C LYS A 95 10.65 22.09 -14.71
N HIS A 96 9.94 21.81 -13.63
CA HIS A 96 8.70 22.47 -13.25
C HIS A 96 8.51 22.25 -11.76
N ILE A 97 7.96 23.26 -11.07
CA ILE A 97 7.66 23.19 -9.64
C ILE A 97 6.22 23.65 -9.47
N MET A 98 5.43 22.86 -8.75
CA MET A 98 4.11 23.23 -8.25
C MET A 98 4.15 23.15 -6.74
N GLU A 99 3.69 24.21 -6.08
CA GLU A 99 3.60 24.29 -4.63
C GLU A 99 2.22 24.82 -4.28
N ASN A 100 1.54 24.16 -3.34
CA ASN A 100 0.35 24.70 -2.69
C ASN A 100 0.62 24.89 -1.20
N ASP A 101 -0.41 24.88 -0.36
CA ASP A 101 -0.30 25.06 1.08
C ASP A 101 0.13 23.79 1.85
N GLU A 102 0.06 22.61 1.23
CA GLU A 102 0.31 21.31 1.89
C GLU A 102 1.47 20.51 1.26
N GLU A 103 1.66 20.61 -0.05
CA GLU A 103 2.50 19.74 -0.85
C GLU A 103 3.29 20.48 -1.94
N ILE A 104 4.37 19.81 -2.38
CA ILE A 104 5.21 20.24 -3.49
C ILE A 104 5.34 19.09 -4.47
N GLU A 105 5.14 19.41 -5.74
CA GLU A 105 5.49 18.55 -6.87
C GLU A 105 6.57 19.20 -7.71
N PHE A 106 7.50 18.40 -8.22
CA PHE A 106 8.40 18.87 -9.26
C PHE A 106 8.67 17.82 -10.33
N HIS A 107 8.84 18.30 -11.56
CA HIS A 107 9.11 17.45 -12.72
C HIS A 107 10.61 17.30 -12.93
N PHE A 108 11.05 16.14 -13.37
CA PHE A 108 12.45 15.86 -13.68
C PHE A 108 12.58 14.80 -14.78
N HIS A 109 13.76 14.73 -15.40
CA HIS A 109 14.00 13.75 -16.46
C HIS A 109 14.32 12.36 -15.88
N PRO A 110 13.88 11.25 -16.51
CA PRO A 110 14.18 9.88 -16.06
C PRO A 110 15.66 9.55 -15.89
N LYS A 111 16.56 10.30 -16.53
CA LYS A 111 18.01 10.18 -16.34
C LYS A 111 18.44 10.46 -14.89
N ASP A 112 17.71 11.33 -14.20
CA ASP A 112 17.99 11.78 -12.84
C ASP A 112 17.24 10.94 -11.79
N LEU A 113 16.52 9.88 -12.22
CA LEU A 113 15.72 9.02 -11.34
C LEU A 113 16.53 8.47 -10.16
N SER A 114 17.73 7.94 -10.38
CA SER A 114 18.52 7.37 -9.29
C SER A 114 18.88 8.41 -8.22
N TYR A 115 19.16 9.65 -8.65
CA TYR A 115 19.47 10.76 -7.75
C TYR A 115 18.23 11.19 -6.97
N ILE A 116 17.13 11.47 -7.66
CA ILE A 116 15.87 11.89 -7.02
C ILE A 116 15.29 10.79 -6.12
N ALA A 117 15.33 9.53 -6.54
CA ALA A 117 14.91 8.39 -5.73
C ALA A 117 15.73 8.27 -4.43
N THR A 118 17.01 8.64 -4.45
CA THR A 118 17.85 8.68 -3.25
C THR A 118 17.39 9.78 -2.29
N LEU A 119 17.17 11.00 -2.79
CA LEU A 119 16.68 12.13 -1.98
C LEU A 119 15.31 11.86 -1.36
N LEU A 120 14.41 11.24 -2.13
CA LEU A 120 13.07 10.88 -1.67
C LEU A 120 13.07 9.62 -0.80
N LYS A 121 14.20 8.90 -0.71
CA LYS A 121 14.36 7.62 -0.01
C LYS A 121 13.37 6.56 -0.52
N ALA A 122 13.44 6.32 -1.82
CA ALA A 122 12.65 5.30 -2.51
C ALA A 122 12.90 3.92 -1.92
N PHE A 123 11.83 3.15 -1.75
CA PHE A 123 11.92 1.81 -1.20
C PHE A 123 12.37 0.83 -2.28
N THR A 124 13.34 -0.01 -1.93
CA THR A 124 13.81 -1.12 -2.78
C THR A 124 13.32 -2.47 -2.27
N TYR A 125 12.97 -2.56 -0.98
CA TYR A 125 12.39 -3.78 -0.41
C TYR A 125 11.00 -4.05 -0.99
N GLY A 126 10.78 -5.29 -1.45
CA GLY A 126 9.53 -5.66 -2.11
C GLY A 126 9.40 -5.10 -3.54
N ALA A 127 10.51 -4.80 -4.22
CA ALA A 127 10.51 -4.40 -5.64
C ALA A 127 9.99 -5.49 -6.59
N ASP A 128 9.95 -6.74 -6.14
CA ASP A 128 9.36 -7.89 -6.82
C ASP A 128 7.83 -7.99 -6.63
N ILE A 129 7.26 -7.26 -5.66
CA ILE A 129 5.83 -7.28 -5.38
C ILE A 129 5.09 -6.50 -6.47
N SER A 130 4.09 -7.14 -7.08
CA SER A 130 3.18 -6.47 -8.02
C SER A 130 2.51 -5.24 -7.36
N PRO A 131 2.41 -4.09 -8.04
CA PRO A 131 1.71 -2.92 -7.51
C PRO A 131 0.27 -3.24 -7.10
N PHE A 132 -0.39 -4.15 -7.83
CA PHE A 132 -1.74 -4.66 -7.58
C PHE A 132 -1.81 -5.88 -6.64
N SER A 133 -0.76 -6.11 -5.86
CA SER A 133 -0.74 -7.19 -4.87
C SER A 133 -1.64 -6.86 -3.68
N THR A 134 -2.36 -7.85 -3.15
CA THR A 134 -3.09 -7.70 -1.87
C THR A 134 -2.19 -7.36 -0.70
N ARG A 135 -0.87 -7.54 -0.83
CA ARG A 135 0.13 -7.09 0.15
C ARG A 135 0.26 -5.57 0.23
N ASN A 136 -0.16 -4.85 -0.81
CA ASN A 136 -0.12 -3.39 -0.91
C ASN A 136 -1.44 -2.73 -0.45
N LEU A 137 -2.49 -3.51 -0.22
CA LEU A 137 -3.75 -2.99 0.32
C LEU A 137 -3.60 -2.57 1.79
N PRO A 138 -4.30 -1.51 2.22
CA PRO A 138 -4.25 -1.01 3.58
C PRO A 138 -4.87 -2.02 4.55
N LYS A 139 -4.42 -1.96 5.79
CA LYS A 139 -4.88 -2.82 6.88
C LYS A 139 -5.10 -1.94 8.09
N GLN A 140 -6.27 -2.03 8.70
CA GLN A 140 -6.51 -1.35 9.95
C GLN A 140 -6.06 -2.22 11.12
N LYS A 141 -5.73 -1.58 12.24
CA LYS A 141 -5.49 -2.28 13.48
C LYS A 141 -6.84 -2.76 14.03
N TYR A 142 -6.95 -4.05 14.31
CA TYR A 142 -8.13 -4.66 14.91
C TYR A 142 -7.70 -5.57 16.05
N GLU A 143 -8.27 -5.35 17.22
CA GLU A 143 -7.96 -6.11 18.43
C GLU A 143 -9.12 -7.04 18.75
N ILE A 144 -8.84 -8.34 18.73
CA ILE A 144 -9.77 -9.37 19.21
C ILE A 144 -9.59 -9.45 20.73
N PRO A 145 -10.67 -9.48 21.53
CA PRO A 145 -10.59 -9.64 22.98
C PRO A 145 -9.74 -10.85 23.40
N GLU A 146 -9.03 -10.72 24.51
CA GLU A 146 -8.13 -11.77 24.99
C GLU A 146 -8.86 -13.09 25.27
N SER A 147 -10.07 -13.03 25.83
CA SER A 147 -10.93 -14.21 26.05
C SER A 147 -11.15 -15.02 24.78
N ASP A 148 -11.41 -14.33 23.68
CA ASP A 148 -11.78 -14.91 22.40
C ASP A 148 -10.55 -15.46 21.69
N LEU A 149 -9.41 -14.79 21.86
CA LEU A 149 -8.11 -15.31 21.43
C LEU A 149 -7.73 -16.59 22.17
N GLU A 150 -8.05 -16.71 23.46
CA GLU A 150 -7.67 -17.92 24.22
C GLU A 150 -8.52 -19.11 23.84
N GLN A 151 -9.80 -18.90 23.54
CA GLN A 151 -10.65 -19.93 22.92
C GLN A 151 -10.06 -20.39 21.57
N TYR A 152 -9.65 -19.46 20.72
CA TYR A 152 -9.01 -19.79 19.45
C TYR A 152 -7.71 -20.57 19.64
N LYS A 153 -6.83 -20.14 20.55
CA LYS A 153 -5.58 -20.83 20.86
C LYS A 153 -5.86 -22.26 21.33
N GLN A 154 -6.87 -22.46 22.17
CA GLN A 154 -7.26 -23.79 22.64
C GLN A 154 -7.71 -24.71 21.49
N VAL A 155 -8.43 -24.18 20.50
CA VAL A 155 -8.88 -24.96 19.32
C VAL A 155 -7.71 -25.41 18.45
N VAL A 156 -6.67 -24.59 18.32
CA VAL A 156 -5.53 -24.88 17.42
C VAL A 156 -4.30 -25.41 18.14
N LYS A 157 -4.34 -25.59 19.47
CA LYS A 157 -3.17 -25.93 20.29
C LYS A 157 -2.48 -27.23 19.87
N ASP A 158 -3.27 -28.21 19.43
CA ASP A 158 -2.80 -29.56 19.11
C ASP A 158 -2.39 -29.69 17.63
N VAL A 159 -2.50 -28.61 16.84
CA VAL A 159 -2.09 -28.61 15.43
C VAL A 159 -0.57 -28.62 15.34
N PRO A 160 0.05 -29.60 14.66
CA PRO A 160 1.49 -29.58 14.40
C PRO A 160 1.90 -28.37 13.55
N LYS A 161 3.08 -27.81 13.81
CA LYS A 161 3.56 -26.58 13.14
C LYS A 161 3.63 -26.73 11.62
N ASP A 162 4.01 -27.90 11.13
CA ASP A 162 4.04 -28.27 9.71
C ASP A 162 2.65 -28.31 9.06
N LYS A 163 1.58 -28.45 9.87
CA LYS A 163 0.18 -28.49 9.45
C LYS A 163 -0.56 -27.15 9.62
N PHE A 164 0.10 -26.07 10.05
CA PHE A 164 -0.55 -24.76 10.29
C PHE A 164 -1.30 -24.18 9.08
N LEU A 165 -0.93 -24.58 7.86
CA LEU A 165 -1.63 -24.16 6.64
C LEU A 165 -3.12 -24.55 6.65
N ILE A 166 -3.48 -25.61 7.38
CA ILE A 166 -4.88 -26.07 7.54
C ILE A 166 -5.72 -24.99 8.20
N ILE A 167 -5.19 -24.32 9.22
CA ILE A 167 -5.89 -23.22 9.91
C ILE A 167 -6.18 -22.07 8.92
N SER A 168 -5.21 -21.74 8.07
CA SER A 168 -5.40 -20.71 7.04
C SER A 168 -6.45 -21.11 6.01
N ARG A 169 -6.43 -22.37 5.55
CA ARG A 169 -7.40 -22.90 4.58
C ARG A 169 -8.81 -22.93 5.18
N ALA A 170 -8.97 -23.47 6.39
CA ALA A 170 -10.24 -23.48 7.11
C ALA A 170 -10.79 -22.06 7.31
N THR A 171 -9.94 -21.10 7.68
CA THR A 171 -10.35 -19.68 7.79
C THR A 171 -10.87 -19.15 6.44
N SER A 172 -10.18 -19.42 5.33
CA SER A 172 -10.64 -19.02 4.00
C SER A 172 -11.94 -19.71 3.59
N ASN A 173 -12.06 -21.02 3.81
CA ASN A 173 -13.25 -21.80 3.45
C ASN A 173 -14.46 -21.34 4.26
N TYR A 174 -14.29 -21.07 5.56
CA TYR A 174 -15.37 -20.51 6.38
C TYR A 174 -15.89 -19.19 5.80
N ILE A 175 -15.00 -18.30 5.37
CA ILE A 175 -15.40 -17.02 4.78
C ILE A 175 -16.08 -17.22 3.41
N PHE A 176 -15.42 -17.91 2.48
CA PHE A 176 -15.84 -17.93 1.08
C PHE A 176 -16.87 -19.01 0.74
N GLU A 177 -17.00 -20.06 1.56
CA GLU A 177 -17.92 -21.17 1.32
C GLU A 177 -19.07 -21.23 2.32
N HIS A 178 -18.89 -20.74 3.55
CA HIS A 178 -19.96 -20.70 4.57
C HIS A 178 -20.57 -19.30 4.68
N MET A 179 -19.79 -18.28 5.04
CA MET A 179 -20.31 -16.92 5.21
C MET A 179 -20.90 -16.39 3.90
N GLN A 180 -20.24 -16.59 2.75
CA GLN A 180 -20.73 -16.08 1.46
C GLN A 180 -22.14 -16.55 1.08
N LYS A 181 -22.62 -17.68 1.65
CA LYS A 181 -23.97 -18.22 1.41
C LYS A 181 -25.05 -17.59 2.31
N MET A 182 -24.66 -16.90 3.39
CA MET A 182 -25.60 -16.27 4.32
C MET A 182 -26.30 -15.08 3.66
N LYS A 183 -27.58 -14.87 3.97
CA LYS A 183 -28.44 -13.86 3.30
C LYS A 183 -27.82 -12.46 3.29
N GLN A 184 -27.17 -12.04 4.37
CA GLN A 184 -26.56 -10.71 4.50
C GLN A 184 -25.35 -10.48 3.59
N TYR A 185 -24.68 -11.54 3.13
CA TYR A 185 -23.48 -11.45 2.29
C TYR A 185 -23.74 -11.85 0.83
N LYS A 186 -24.95 -12.30 0.49
CA LYS A 186 -25.32 -12.59 -0.91
C LYS A 186 -25.23 -11.39 -1.86
N PRO A 187 -25.61 -10.16 -1.45
CA PRO A 187 -25.63 -9.03 -2.38
C PRO A 187 -24.25 -8.60 -2.90
N GLU A 188 -23.18 -8.82 -2.12
CA GLU A 188 -21.84 -8.35 -2.46
C GLU A 188 -20.78 -9.40 -2.07
N PRO A 189 -19.76 -9.65 -2.91
CA PRO A 189 -18.68 -10.55 -2.56
C PRO A 189 -17.99 -10.14 -1.25
N ILE A 190 -17.86 -11.07 -0.30
CA ILE A 190 -17.25 -10.81 1.02
C ILE A 190 -15.84 -10.24 0.88
N LYS A 191 -15.12 -10.62 -0.16
CA LYS A 191 -13.79 -10.07 -0.46
C LYS A 191 -13.78 -8.54 -0.55
N LYS A 192 -14.85 -7.93 -1.10
CA LYS A 192 -14.99 -6.48 -1.20
C LYS A 192 -15.30 -5.86 0.16
N LEU A 193 -16.16 -6.50 0.96
CA LEU A 193 -16.44 -6.10 2.34
C LEU A 193 -15.17 -6.13 3.22
N MET A 194 -14.36 -7.19 3.11
CA MET A 194 -13.10 -7.32 3.82
C MET A 194 -12.13 -6.20 3.47
N ARG A 195 -12.02 -5.84 2.18
CA ARG A 195 -11.18 -4.74 1.68
C ARG A 195 -11.66 -3.41 2.23
N LYS A 196 -12.96 -3.14 2.12
CA LYS A 196 -13.58 -1.92 2.66
C LYS A 196 -13.32 -1.74 4.15
N LYS A 197 -13.41 -2.83 4.93
CA LYS A 197 -13.09 -2.83 6.36
C LYS A 197 -11.60 -2.91 6.66
N MET A 198 -10.73 -3.14 5.67
CA MET A 198 -9.29 -3.32 5.86
C MET A 198 -8.93 -4.44 6.87
N LEU A 199 -9.76 -5.48 6.97
CA LEU A 199 -9.62 -6.57 7.95
C LEU A 199 -9.10 -7.87 7.31
N LYS A 200 -8.26 -8.60 8.04
CA LYS A 200 -7.84 -9.95 7.68
C LYS A 200 -8.91 -10.97 8.03
N GLY A 201 -8.81 -12.20 7.51
CA GLY A 201 -9.83 -13.23 7.67
C GLY A 201 -10.36 -13.41 9.09
N LYS A 202 -9.48 -13.69 10.07
CA LYS A 202 -9.88 -13.87 11.48
C LYS A 202 -10.53 -12.62 12.10
N GLU A 203 -9.97 -11.45 11.82
CA GLU A 203 -10.44 -10.16 12.33
C GLU A 203 -11.81 -9.83 11.72
N PHE A 204 -12.00 -10.12 10.43
CA PHE A 204 -13.26 -9.95 9.72
C PHE A 204 -14.34 -10.85 10.31
N ILE A 205 -14.10 -12.16 10.44
CA ILE A 205 -15.04 -13.11 11.06
C ILE A 205 -15.51 -12.61 12.44
N HIS A 206 -14.56 -12.17 13.27
CA HIS A 206 -14.87 -11.62 14.59
C HIS A 206 -15.72 -10.35 14.49
N SER A 207 -15.33 -9.39 13.64
CA SER A 207 -16.08 -8.15 13.43
C SER A 207 -17.50 -8.36 12.89
N GLU A 208 -17.73 -9.48 12.20
CA GLU A 208 -19.02 -9.88 11.64
C GLU A 208 -19.87 -10.71 12.63
N LYS A 209 -19.44 -10.84 13.90
CA LYS A 209 -20.13 -11.61 14.94
C LYS A 209 -20.33 -13.09 14.55
N GLN A 210 -19.38 -13.66 13.80
CA GLN A 210 -19.38 -15.07 13.38
C GLN A 210 -18.36 -15.92 14.14
N TRP A 211 -17.81 -15.40 15.24
CA TRP A 211 -16.69 -16.00 15.95
C TRP A 211 -16.99 -17.40 16.50
N ASP A 212 -18.09 -17.56 17.24
CA ASP A 212 -18.44 -18.85 17.87
C ASP A 212 -18.66 -19.96 16.83
N ASP A 213 -19.35 -19.64 15.74
CA ASP A 213 -19.62 -20.60 14.67
C ASP A 213 -18.35 -20.92 13.87
N PHE A 214 -17.47 -19.94 13.71
CA PHE A 214 -16.14 -20.17 13.16
C PHE A 214 -15.30 -21.10 14.05
N LEU A 215 -15.28 -20.91 15.36
CA LEU A 215 -14.53 -21.78 16.27
C LEU A 215 -15.04 -23.23 16.24
N LYS A 216 -16.37 -23.42 16.19
CA LYS A 216 -16.98 -24.75 16.01
C LYS A 216 -16.57 -25.39 14.69
N TYR A 217 -16.57 -24.62 13.61
CA TYR A 217 -16.14 -25.09 12.29
C TYR A 217 -14.64 -25.44 12.29
N LEU A 218 -13.79 -24.54 12.77
CA LEU A 218 -12.34 -24.72 12.82
C LEU A 218 -11.94 -25.95 13.65
N SER A 219 -12.60 -26.17 14.79
CA SER A 219 -12.37 -27.35 15.64
C SER A 219 -12.62 -28.67 14.89
N LYS A 220 -13.67 -28.74 14.07
CA LYS A 220 -13.95 -29.91 13.22
C LYS A 220 -12.86 -30.10 12.17
N GLU A 221 -12.52 -29.05 11.42
CA GLU A 221 -11.51 -29.11 10.35
C GLU A 221 -10.13 -29.52 10.88
N VAL A 222 -9.74 -28.98 12.03
CA VAL A 222 -8.48 -29.33 12.70
C VAL A 222 -8.49 -30.79 13.15
N SER A 223 -9.58 -31.25 13.78
CA SER A 223 -9.69 -32.63 14.27
C SER A 223 -9.58 -33.67 13.16
N VAL A 224 -10.20 -33.43 12.00
CA VAL A 224 -10.12 -34.32 10.82
C VAL A 224 -8.68 -34.47 10.29
N CYS A 225 -7.83 -33.47 10.50
CA CYS A 225 -6.45 -33.48 10.01
C CYS A 225 -5.43 -34.05 11.00
N LEU A 226 -5.86 -34.31 12.24
CA LEU A 226 -5.06 -34.92 13.30
C LEU A 226 -5.19 -36.45 13.33
N THR A 227 -6.27 -36.98 12.77
CA THR A 227 -6.46 -38.40 12.46
C THR A 227 -5.78 -38.79 11.15
#